data_AF-A0A847J9B6-F1
#
_entry.id   AF-A0A847J9B6-F1
#
_cell.length_a   1.000
_cell.length_b   1.000
_cell.length_c   1.000
_cell.angle_alpha   90.00
_cell.angle_beta   90.00
_cell.angle_gamma   90.00
#
_symmetry.space_group_name_H-M   'P 1'
#
loop_
_entity.id
_entity.type
_entity.pdbx_description
1 polymer ?
#
loop_
_entity_poly.entity_id
_entity_poly.type
_entity_poly.pdbx_seq_one_letter_code
_entity_poly.pdbx_strand_id
1 'polypeptide(L)'
;MSLSPAPLTAGEIRIDIVRDPTSGQTAAVRLASTRPTGFSGRLFAGRSPAEVPGLAARMHALCGRSHQVAAEIAIVAAMGREIEPVIAERF
;
A
#
# COMPACT_ATOMS: atom_id res chain seq x y z
N MET A 1 13.90 -5.10 -23.92
CA MET A 1 13.94 -3.71 -23.41
C MET A 1 12.78 -3.59 -22.42
N SER A 2 13.05 -3.50 -21.11
CA SER A 2 11.99 -3.41 -20.09
C SER A 2 11.77 -1.93 -19.77
N LEU A 3 10.61 -1.40 -20.14
CA LEU A 3 10.19 -0.06 -19.74
C LEU A 3 9.76 -0.15 -18.27
N SER A 4 10.38 0.65 -17.40
CA SER A 4 9.89 0.80 -16.02
C SER A 4 8.42 1.25 -16.07
N PRO A 5 7.52 0.60 -15.31
CA PRO A 5 6.14 1.02 -15.25
C PRO A 5 6.06 2.48 -14.75
N ALA A 6 5.13 3.25 -15.32
CA ALA A 6 4.94 4.64 -14.93
C ALA A 6 4.67 4.74 -13.41
N PRO A 7 5.15 5.79 -12.72
CA PRO A 7 5.17 5.87 -11.25
C PRO A 7 3.79 5.85 -10.58
N LEU A 8 2.70 5.91 -11.35
CA LEU A 8 1.33 5.95 -10.87
C LEU A 8 0.46 4.79 -11.41
N THR A 9 1.04 3.78 -12.10
CA THR A 9 0.25 2.58 -12.40
C THR A 9 0.04 1.78 -11.12
N ALA A 10 -1.07 1.05 -11.03
CA ALA A 10 -1.34 0.15 -9.92
C ALA A 10 -0.27 -0.97 -9.78
N GLY A 11 0.60 -1.13 -10.78
CA GLY A 11 1.45 -2.29 -10.98
C GLY A 11 0.64 -3.57 -11.19
N GLU A 12 1.34 -4.69 -11.20
CA GLU A 12 0.76 -6.01 -11.45
C GLU A 12 1.27 -7.00 -10.42
N ILE A 13 0.47 -8.04 -10.17
CA ILE A 13 0.91 -9.24 -9.46
C ILE A 13 0.92 -10.36 -10.51
N ARG A 14 2.09 -10.98 -10.72
CA ARG A 14 2.25 -12.16 -11.56
C ARG A 14 2.33 -13.39 -10.67
N ILE A 15 1.56 -14.41 -11.05
CA ILE A 15 1.55 -15.72 -10.41
C ILE A 15 1.93 -16.74 -11.48
N ASP A 16 3.11 -17.35 -11.35
CA ASP A 16 3.58 -18.39 -12.25
C ASP A 16 3.48 -19.75 -11.56
N ILE A 17 2.75 -20.69 -12.17
CA ILE A 17 2.60 -22.06 -11.66
C ILE A 17 3.42 -22.99 -12.54
N VAL A 18 4.49 -23.54 -12.00
CA VAL A 18 5.31 -24.54 -12.67
C VAL A 18 4.71 -25.91 -12.38
N ARG A 19 4.34 -26.64 -13.43
CA ARG A 19 3.85 -28.02 -13.32
C ARG A 19 4.94 -29.00 -13.69
N ASP A 20 4.97 -30.12 -12.99
CA ASP A 20 5.74 -31.28 -13.40
C ASP A 20 5.13 -31.85 -14.69
N PRO A 21 5.90 -31.99 -15.78
CA PRO A 21 5.36 -32.40 -17.07
C PRO A 21 4.95 -33.88 -17.13
N THR A 22 5.38 -34.69 -16.16
CA THR A 22 5.13 -36.14 -16.15
C THR A 22 3.91 -36.48 -15.30
N SER A 23 3.84 -35.94 -14.09
CA SER A 23 2.75 -36.16 -13.14
C SER A 23 1.60 -35.16 -13.28
N GLY A 24 1.82 -34.04 -13.97
CA GLY A 24 0.85 -32.94 -14.09
C GLY A 24 0.64 -32.13 -12.81
N GLN A 25 1.30 -32.51 -11.72
CA GLN A 25 1.17 -31.87 -10.42
C GLN A 25 1.94 -30.55 -10.36
N THR A 26 1.52 -29.65 -9.48
CA THR A 26 2.23 -28.40 -9.23
C THR A 26 3.59 -28.68 -8.59
N ALA A 27 4.67 -28.29 -9.26
CA ALA A 27 6.03 -28.42 -8.76
C ALA A 27 6.50 -27.16 -8.02
N ALA A 28 6.07 -25.97 -8.48
CA ALA A 28 6.39 -24.71 -7.82
C ALA A 28 5.35 -23.62 -8.14
N VAL A 29 5.25 -22.63 -7.24
CA VAL A 29 4.50 -21.38 -7.47
C VAL A 29 5.47 -20.22 -7.25
N ARG A 30 5.52 -19.28 -8.19
CA ARG A 30 6.32 -18.06 -8.08
C ARG A 30 5.41 -16.85 -8.09
N LEU A 31 5.69 -15.90 -7.21
CA LEU A 31 4.98 -14.65 -7.08
C LEU A 31 5.93 -13.50 -7.38
N ALA A 32 5.53 -12.61 -8.28
CA ALA A 32 6.25 -11.37 -8.55
C ALA A 32 5.28 -10.18 -8.53
N SER A 33 5.75 -9.03 -8.05
CA SER A 33 4.97 -7.80 -7.99
C SER A 33 5.75 -6.67 -8.65
N THR A 34 5.10 -5.90 -9.51
CA THR A 34 5.64 -4.67 -10.09
C THR A 34 5.03 -3.42 -9.46
N ARG A 35 4.24 -3.57 -8.38
CA ARG A 35 3.63 -2.45 -7.68
C ARG A 35 4.71 -1.48 -7.19
N PRO A 36 4.57 -0.16 -7.45
CA PRO A 36 5.53 0.82 -6.97
C PRO A 36 5.67 0.74 -5.45
N THR A 37 6.86 0.38 -4.97
CA THR A 37 7.19 0.37 -3.54
C THR A 37 8.01 1.63 -3.22
N GLY A 38 7.71 2.28 -2.10
CA GLY A 38 8.46 3.45 -1.63
C GLY A 38 8.00 4.83 -2.14
N PHE A 39 7.03 4.92 -3.05
CA PHE A 39 6.44 6.21 -3.48
C PHE A 39 5.76 6.93 -2.31
N SER A 40 5.04 6.19 -1.46
CA SER A 40 4.34 6.73 -0.29
C SER A 40 5.27 7.45 0.68
N GLY A 41 6.45 6.89 0.95
CA GLY A 41 7.44 7.50 1.85
C GLY A 41 7.99 8.84 1.36
N ARG A 42 8.04 9.05 0.04
CA ARG A 42 8.48 10.33 -0.55
C ARG A 42 7.34 11.34 -0.68
N LEU A 43 6.10 10.87 -0.88
CA LEU A 43 4.95 11.76 -1.08
C LEU A 43 4.69 12.66 0.15
N PHE A 44 4.90 12.13 1.35
CA PHE A 44 4.59 12.83 2.60
C PHE A 44 5.74 13.68 3.12
N ALA A 45 6.96 13.52 2.59
CA ALA A 45 8.12 14.28 3.03
C ALA A 45 7.91 15.78 2.77
N GLY A 46 8.13 16.60 3.80
CA GLY A 46 7.95 18.06 3.73
C GLY A 46 6.50 18.54 3.70
N ARG A 47 5.51 17.65 3.86
CA ARG A 47 4.09 18.01 3.98
C ARG A 47 3.72 18.32 5.43
N SER A 48 2.73 19.18 5.61
CA SER A 48 2.17 19.40 6.94
C SER A 48 1.38 18.16 7.40
N PRO A 49 1.34 17.87 8.71
CA PRO A 49 0.55 16.76 9.24
C PRO A 49 -0.93 16.81 8.80
N ALA A 50 -1.52 18.00 8.69
CA ALA A 50 -2.92 18.18 8.31
C ALA A 50 -3.22 17.73 6.86
N GLU A 51 -2.24 17.77 5.96
CA GLU A 51 -2.42 17.37 4.56
C GLU A 51 -2.33 15.85 4.35
N VAL A 52 -1.57 15.15 5.19
CA VAL A 52 -1.19 13.74 4.99
C VAL A 52 -2.40 12.80 4.94
N PRO A 53 -3.42 12.88 5.82
CA PRO A 53 -4.58 12.00 5.75
C PRO A 53 -5.33 12.08 4.41
N GLY A 54 -5.53 13.30 3.91
CA GLY A 54 -6.21 13.52 2.62
C GLY A 54 -5.40 12.98 1.43
N LEU A 55 -4.07 13.07 1.49
CA LEU A 55 -3.18 12.49 0.48
C LEU A 55 -3.17 10.95 0.53
N ALA A 56 -3.10 10.38 1.73
CA ALA A 56 -3.15 8.94 1.95
C ALA A 56 -4.47 8.33 1.46
N ALA A 57 -5.58 9.02 1.66
CA ALA A 57 -6.90 8.59 1.18
C ALA A 57 -6.98 8.45 -0.34
N ARG A 58 -6.33 9.36 -1.08
CA ARG A 58 -6.39 9.40 -2.55
C ARG A 58 -5.40 8.47 -3.23
N MET A 59 -4.39 8.00 -2.50
CA MET A 59 -3.36 7.11 -3.04
C MET A 59 -3.91 5.72 -3.38
N HIS A 60 -4.96 5.28 -2.68
CA HIS A 60 -5.50 3.93 -2.82
C HIS A 60 -7.01 3.96 -3.07
N ALA A 61 -7.42 3.43 -4.24
CA ALA A 61 -8.82 3.45 -4.66
C ALA A 61 -9.76 2.63 -3.74
N LEU A 62 -9.29 1.50 -3.20
CA LEU A 62 -10.12 0.59 -2.40
C LEU A 62 -9.96 0.81 -0.89
N CYS A 63 -8.73 0.98 -0.42
CA CYS A 63 -8.41 1.10 1.01
C CYS A 63 -8.11 2.54 1.46
N GLY A 64 -8.44 3.54 0.63
CA GLY A 64 -8.16 4.95 0.90
C GLY A 64 -8.66 5.40 2.28
N ARG A 65 -9.89 5.03 2.66
CA ARG A 65 -10.42 5.38 3.99
C ARG A 65 -9.58 4.81 5.13
N SER A 66 -9.14 3.55 5.01
CA SER A 66 -8.29 2.93 6.02
C SER A 66 -6.93 3.60 6.12
N HIS A 67 -6.34 3.99 4.99
CA HIS A 67 -5.10 4.75 4.98
C HIS A 67 -5.25 6.15 5.56
N GLN A 68 -6.40 6.80 5.36
CA GLN A 68 -6.70 8.08 5.99
C GLN A 68 -6.66 7.97 7.52
N VAL A 69 -7.39 7.02 8.08
CA VAL A 69 -7.47 6.84 9.54
C VAL A 69 -6.14 6.38 10.10
N ALA A 70 -5.41 5.49 9.41
CA ALA A 70 -4.06 5.10 9.82
C ALA A 70 -3.11 6.30 9.89
N ALA A 71 -3.21 7.24 8.95
CA ALA A 71 -2.44 8.48 8.98
C ALA A 71 -2.85 9.39 10.14
N GLU A 72 -4.15 9.56 10.41
CA GLU A 72 -4.67 10.32 11.55
C GLU A 72 -4.13 9.76 12.88
N ILE A 73 -4.21 8.44 13.06
CA ILE A 73 -3.66 7.73 14.22
C ILE A 73 -2.15 7.97 14.37
N ALA A 74 -1.39 7.79 13.28
CA ALA A 74 0.05 7.98 13.30
C ALA A 74 0.46 9.40 13.68
N ILE A 75 -0.30 10.41 13.23
CA ILE A 75 -0.05 11.82 13.56
C ILE A 75 -0.34 12.11 15.04
N VAL A 76 -1.49 11.64 15.55
CA VAL A 76 -1.85 11.80 16.98
C VAL A 76 -0.78 11.17 17.88
N ALA A 77 -0.37 9.94 17.56
CA ALA A 77 0.69 9.25 18.27
C ALA A 77 2.03 10.00 18.18
N ALA A 78 2.42 10.51 17.01
CA ALA A 78 3.65 11.29 16.83
C ALA A 78 3.64 12.62 17.60
N MET A 79 2.46 13.20 17.85
CA MET A 79 2.29 14.38 18.71
C MET A 79 2.31 14.06 20.21
N GLY A 80 2.46 12.78 20.60
CA GLY A 80 2.42 12.34 22.00
C GLY A 80 1.04 12.47 22.64
N ARG A 81 -0.02 12.45 21.82
CA ARG A 81 -1.41 12.53 22.29
C ARG A 81 -2.02 11.14 22.35
N GLU A 82 -2.96 10.96 23.28
CA GLU A 82 -3.77 9.76 23.36
C GLU A 82 -4.69 9.66 22.14
N ILE A 83 -4.90 8.45 21.64
CA ILE A 83 -5.81 8.20 20.53
C ILE A 83 -7.21 8.02 21.13
N GLU A 84 -8.13 8.94 20.84
CA GLU A 84 -9.53 8.77 21.27
C GLU A 84 -10.11 7.44 20.70
N PRO A 85 -10.86 6.67 21.52
CA PRO A 85 -11.46 5.39 21.11
C PRO A 85 -12.35 5.49 19.86
N VAL A 86 -12.95 6.65 19.63
CA VAL A 86 -13.85 6.92 18.49
C VAL A 86 -13.15 6.80 17.13
N ILE A 87 -11.82 6.92 17.08
CA ILE A 87 -11.04 6.67 15.84
C ILE A 87 -10.85 5.16 15.61
N ALA A 88 -10.75 4.36 16.68
CA ALA A 88 -10.57 2.91 16.61
C ALA A 88 -11.85 2.15 16.23
N GLU A 89 -13.02 2.66 16.59
CA GLU A 89 -14.34 2.03 16.32
C GLU A 89 -14.93 2.36 14.92
N ARG A 90 -14.26 3.18 14.11
CA ARG A 90 -14.70 3.57 12.75
C ARG A 90 -14.35 2.55 11.66
N PHE A 91 -14.01 1.32 12.07
CA PHE A 91 -13.56 0.21 11.23
C PHE A 91 -14.40 -1.04 11.43
#